data_AF-A0A7V9JJU0-F1
#
_entry.id   AF-A0A7V9JJU0-F1
#
_cell.length_a   1.000
_cell.length_b   1.000
_cell.length_c   1.000
_cell.angle_alpha   90.00
_cell.angle_beta   90.00
_cell.angle_gamma   90.00
#
_symmetry.space_group_name_H-M   'P 1'
#
loop_
_entity.id
_entity.type
_entity.pdbx_description
1 polymer ?
#
loop_
_entity_poly.entity_id
_entity_poly.type
_entity_poly.pdbx_seq_one_letter_code
_entity_poly.pdbx_strand_id
1 'polypeptide(L)'
;MNVAIDLDALGDTRPLWRDWLEDAARVLDVAELPEDRAAAAAELDSRGAGNWRTLLERFAEDRAPVYLRPAAEVSAALRELQAGGARIVVFTDAPLELAQVALRQLGAARRVERIETRAPEAHVVVRTREELLRLETPGRSA
;
A
#
# COMPACT_ATOMS: atom_id res chain seq x y z
N MET A 1 5.37 16.05 -13.32
CA MET A 1 6.31 14.98 -12.90
C MET A 1 5.49 13.81 -12.38
N ASN A 2 5.83 12.56 -12.74
CA ASN A 2 5.14 11.37 -12.21
C ASN A 2 6.04 10.70 -11.17
N VAL A 3 5.53 10.51 -9.96
CA VAL A 3 6.23 9.83 -8.86
C VAL A 3 5.44 8.57 -8.51
N ALA A 4 6.11 7.43 -8.54
CA ALA A 4 5.55 6.17 -8.09
C ALA A 4 6.11 5.84 -6.70
N ILE A 5 5.23 5.57 -5.74
CA ILE A 5 5.60 5.33 -4.35
C ILE A 5 5.11 3.95 -3.93
N ASP A 6 5.99 3.14 -3.38
CA ASP A 6 5.63 1.87 -2.75
C ASP A 6 4.71 2.14 -1.56
N LEU A 7 3.60 1.42 -1.47
CA LEU A 7 2.69 1.54 -0.33
C LEU A 7 3.40 1.32 1.01
N ASP A 8 4.33 0.36 1.07
CA ASP A 8 5.04 0.03 2.31
C ASP A 8 6.02 1.16 2.72
N ALA A 9 6.39 2.07 1.80
CA ALA A 9 7.12 3.31 2.12
C ALA A 9 6.24 4.32 2.88
N LEU A 10 4.92 4.29 2.66
CA LEU A 10 3.96 5.14 3.38
C LEU A 10 3.63 4.54 4.75
N GLY A 11 3.45 3.22 4.82
CA GLY A 11 3.34 2.45 6.05
C GLY A 11 3.34 0.96 5.77
N ASP A 12 4.14 0.21 6.53
CA ASP A 12 4.35 -1.23 6.32
C ASP A 12 3.06 -2.03 6.53
N THR A 13 2.53 -2.59 5.44
CA THR A 13 1.31 -3.40 5.43
C THR A 13 1.56 -4.88 5.64
N ARG A 14 2.83 -5.34 5.63
CA ARG A 14 3.20 -6.76 5.75
C ARG A 14 2.75 -7.40 7.06
N PRO A 15 2.86 -6.74 8.24
CA PRO A 15 2.37 -7.31 9.48
C PRO A 15 0.85 -7.52 9.49
N LEU A 16 0.09 -6.59 8.90
CA LEU A 16 -1.37 -6.69 8.80
C LEU A 16 -1.80 -7.83 7.87
N TRP A 17 -1.11 -8.00 6.73
CA TRP A 17 -1.33 -9.14 5.84
C TRP A 17 -1.07 -10.48 6.52
N ARG A 18 0.04 -10.60 7.28
CA ARG A 18 0.37 -11.83 7.99
C ARG A 18 -0.64 -12.16 9.09
N ASP A 19 -1.05 -11.18 9.89
CA ASP A 19 -2.08 -11.37 10.93
C ASP A 19 -3.41 -11.83 10.31
N TRP A 20 -3.76 -11.29 9.14
CA TRP A 20 -4.94 -11.74 8.42
C TRP A 20 -4.81 -13.19 7.94
N LEU A 21 -3.67 -13.60 7.37
CA LEU A 21 -3.46 -15.00 6.96
C LEU A 21 -3.59 -15.98 8.13
N GLU A 22 -3.07 -15.62 9.30
CA GLU A 22 -3.20 -16.43 10.52
C GLU A 22 -4.66 -16.57 10.98
N ASP A 23 -5.46 -15.51 10.91
CA ASP A 23 -6.90 -15.56 11.24
C ASP A 23 -7.70 -16.33 10.16
N ALA A 24 -7.41 -16.05 8.89
CA ALA A 24 -8.07 -16.67 7.74
C ALA A 24 -7.85 -18.18 7.68
N ALA A 25 -6.70 -18.70 8.14
CA ALA A 25 -6.39 -20.13 8.19
C ALA A 25 -7.42 -20.96 8.98
N ARG A 26 -8.24 -20.32 9.81
CA ARG A 26 -9.32 -20.98 10.57
C ARG A 26 -10.50 -21.38 9.70
N VAL A 27 -10.69 -20.71 8.55
CA VAL A 27 -11.89 -20.82 7.71
C VAL A 27 -11.60 -20.92 6.21
N LEU A 28 -10.37 -20.62 5.78
CA LEU A 28 -9.89 -20.70 4.40
C LEU A 28 -8.64 -21.57 4.33
N ASP A 29 -8.44 -22.23 3.18
CA ASP A 29 -7.18 -22.88 2.87
C ASP A 29 -6.15 -21.85 2.40
N VAL A 30 -5.28 -21.44 3.33
CA VAL A 30 -4.18 -20.49 3.09
C VAL A 30 -2.80 -21.16 3.21
N ALA A 31 -2.76 -22.49 3.19
CA ALA A 31 -1.51 -23.22 3.30
C ALA A 31 -0.67 -23.05 2.03
N GLU A 32 0.65 -23.00 2.20
CA GLU A 32 1.62 -22.99 1.09
C GLU A 32 1.44 -21.82 0.10
N LEU A 33 0.88 -20.69 0.55
CA LEU A 33 0.81 -19.50 -0.29
C LEU A 33 2.22 -18.92 -0.56
N PRO A 34 2.46 -18.38 -1.76
CA PRO A 34 3.68 -17.63 -2.07
C PRO A 34 3.96 -16.49 -1.08
N GLU A 35 5.23 -16.14 -0.90
CA GLU A 35 5.62 -14.98 -0.08
C GLU A 35 5.21 -13.65 -0.74
N ASP A 36 5.26 -13.58 -2.07
CA ASP A 36 4.76 -12.43 -2.82
C ASP A 36 3.25 -12.32 -2.65
N ARG A 37 2.79 -11.17 -2.12
CA ARG A 37 1.39 -10.98 -1.74
C ARG A 37 0.45 -10.98 -2.94
N ALA A 38 0.92 -10.57 -4.12
CA ALA A 38 0.12 -10.57 -5.34
C ALA A 38 -0.05 -12.00 -5.89
N ALA A 39 1.02 -12.79 -5.86
CA ALA A 39 0.97 -14.21 -6.19
C ALA A 39 0.11 -15.00 -5.19
N ALA A 40 0.19 -14.70 -3.90
CA ALA A 40 -0.68 -15.28 -2.88
C ALA A 40 -2.17 -14.95 -3.13
N ALA A 41 -2.48 -13.70 -3.48
CA ALA A 41 -3.84 -13.31 -3.85
C ALA A 41 -4.36 -14.08 -5.07
N ALA A 42 -3.53 -14.22 -6.11
CA ALA A 42 -3.88 -14.99 -7.31
C ALA A 42 -4.11 -16.47 -7.01
N GLU A 43 -3.38 -17.03 -6.05
CA GLU A 43 -3.56 -18.41 -5.60
C GLU A 43 -4.82 -18.59 -4.76
N LEU A 44 -5.16 -17.62 -3.89
CA LEU A 44 -6.44 -17.62 -3.18
C LEU A 44 -7.63 -17.56 -4.14
N ASP A 45 -7.49 -16.82 -5.25
CA ASP A 45 -8.48 -16.78 -6.33
C ASP A 45 -8.60 -18.12 -7.05
N SER A 46 -7.47 -18.74 -7.40
CA SER A 46 -7.42 -19.99 -8.16
C SER A 46 -8.07 -21.14 -7.39
N ARG A 47 -7.87 -21.18 -6.07
CA ARG A 47 -8.47 -22.16 -5.15
C ARG A 47 -9.98 -21.95 -4.96
N GLY A 48 -10.52 -20.84 -5.45
CA GLY A 48 -11.91 -20.46 -5.21
C GLY A 48 -12.19 -20.27 -3.73
N ALA A 49 -11.24 -19.69 -2.99
CA ALA A 49 -11.29 -19.48 -1.54
C ALA A 49 -12.39 -18.48 -1.14
N GLY A 50 -13.65 -18.85 -1.35
CA GLY A 50 -14.85 -18.12 -0.94
C GLY A 50 -14.79 -16.61 -1.17
N ASN A 51 -15.23 -15.88 -0.16
CA ASN A 51 -15.27 -14.42 -0.11
C ASN A 51 -14.00 -13.81 0.54
N TRP A 52 -12.82 -14.41 0.33
CA TRP A 52 -11.58 -14.02 1.03
C TRP A 52 -11.27 -12.53 0.93
N ARG A 53 -11.54 -11.88 -0.22
CA ARG A 53 -11.39 -10.43 -0.40
C ARG A 53 -12.22 -9.62 0.58
N THR A 54 -13.49 -9.97 0.72
CA THR A 54 -14.40 -9.32 1.68
C THR A 54 -13.97 -9.56 3.12
N LEU A 55 -13.44 -10.75 3.42
CA LEU A 55 -12.89 -11.06 4.75
C LEU A 55 -11.63 -10.22 5.02
N LEU A 56 -10.72 -10.11 4.05
CA LEU A 56 -9.53 -9.27 4.13
C LEU A 56 -9.88 -7.81 4.34
N GLU A 57 -10.80 -7.26 3.53
CA GLU A 57 -11.20 -5.86 3.65
C GLU A 57 -11.74 -5.56 5.04
N ARG A 58 -12.69 -6.36 5.53
CA ARG A 58 -13.28 -6.18 6.87
C ARG A 58 -12.24 -6.30 7.98
N PHE A 59 -11.40 -7.33 7.93
CA PHE A 59 -10.33 -7.53 8.90
C PHE A 59 -9.37 -6.33 8.90
N ALA A 60 -8.97 -5.88 7.71
CA ALA A 60 -8.11 -4.72 7.57
C ALA A 60 -8.77 -3.45 8.10
N GLU A 61 -10.06 -3.20 7.82
CA GLU A 61 -10.77 -2.03 8.34
C GLU A 61 -10.78 -2.00 9.87
N ASP A 62 -11.00 -3.15 10.51
CA ASP A 62 -11.01 -3.28 11.96
C ASP A 62 -9.61 -3.16 12.59
N ARG A 63 -8.58 -3.68 11.92
CA ARG A 63 -7.25 -3.88 12.49
C ARG A 63 -6.20 -2.89 12.03
N ALA A 64 -6.41 -2.19 10.92
CA ALA A 64 -5.44 -1.25 10.35
C ALA A 64 -4.94 -0.20 11.36
N PRO A 65 -5.76 0.36 12.27
CA PRO A 65 -5.25 1.29 13.28
C PRO A 65 -4.17 0.70 14.20
N VAL A 66 -4.12 -0.61 14.40
CA VAL A 66 -3.08 -1.26 15.23
C VAL A 66 -1.72 -1.24 14.54
N TYR A 67 -1.70 -1.40 13.21
CA TYR A 67 -0.48 -1.56 12.41
C TYR A 67 -0.03 -0.27 11.74
N LEU A 68 -1.00 0.57 11.33
CA LEU A 68 -0.77 1.70 10.46
C LEU A 68 -1.12 3.00 11.19
N ARG A 69 -0.09 3.81 11.42
CA ARG A 69 -0.22 5.15 11.99
C ARG A 69 0.18 6.19 10.96
N PRO A 70 -0.64 7.22 10.73
CA PRO A 70 -0.23 8.38 9.94
C PRO A 70 1.07 8.97 10.48
N ALA A 71 2.01 9.22 9.58
CA ALA A 71 3.27 9.91 9.88
C ALA A 71 3.18 11.35 9.35
N ALA A 72 3.48 12.33 10.20
CA ALA A 72 3.32 13.75 9.87
C ALA A 72 4.29 14.16 8.74
N GLU A 73 5.50 13.64 8.78
CA GLU A 73 6.56 13.82 7.79
C GLU A 73 6.19 13.23 6.42
N VAL A 74 5.60 12.03 6.39
CA VAL A 74 5.09 11.42 5.14
C VAL A 74 3.96 12.27 4.58
N SER A 75 3.04 12.72 5.43
CA SER A 75 1.93 13.59 5.03
C SER A 75 2.42 14.96 4.53
N ALA A 76 3.52 15.48 5.07
CA ALA A 76 4.15 16.70 4.58
C ALA A 76 4.80 16.48 3.21
N ALA A 77 5.61 15.43 3.05
CA ALA A 77 6.25 15.10 1.78
C ALA A 77 5.25 14.91 0.64
N LEU A 78 4.16 14.16 0.87
CA LEU A 78 3.10 13.99 -0.13
C LEU A 78 2.41 15.31 -0.49
N ARG A 79 2.22 16.21 0.47
CA ARG A 79 1.66 17.55 0.21
C ARG A 79 2.62 18.40 -0.61
N GLU A 80 3.91 18.38 -0.30
CA GLU A 80 4.93 19.14 -1.02
C GLU A 80 5.05 18.67 -2.48
N LEU A 81 5.10 17.34 -2.71
CA LEU A 81 5.08 16.76 -4.06
C LEU A 81 3.87 17.23 -4.86
N GLN A 82 2.67 17.15 -4.28
CA GLN A 82 1.45 17.58 -4.96
C GLN A 82 1.43 19.10 -5.23
N ALA A 83 1.93 19.91 -4.29
CA ALA A 83 2.07 21.36 -4.47
C ALA A 83 3.06 21.71 -5.60
N GLY A 84 4.11 20.90 -5.79
CA GLY A 84 5.02 20.97 -6.93
C GLY A 84 4.46 20.42 -8.25
N GLY A 85 3.17 20.04 -8.29
CA GLY A 85 2.52 19.51 -9.49
C GLY A 85 2.89 18.05 -9.82
N ALA A 86 3.41 17.29 -8.86
CA ALA A 86 3.64 15.86 -9.04
C ALA A 86 2.31 15.09 -9.09
N ARG A 87 2.22 14.16 -10.02
CA ARG A 87 1.18 13.11 -10.04
C ARG A 87 1.71 11.91 -9.27
N ILE A 88 1.00 11.52 -8.21
CA ILE A 88 1.42 10.45 -7.31
C ILE A 88 0.64 9.18 -7.65
N VAL A 89 1.38 8.14 -8.02
CA VAL A 89 0.89 6.77 -8.18
C VAL A 89 1.41 5.94 -7.01
N VAL A 90 0.57 5.11 -6.41
CA VAL A 90 1.03 4.12 -5.43
C VAL A 90 1.14 2.77 -6.11
N PHE A 91 2.22 2.05 -5.86
CA PHE A 91 2.34 0.66 -6.27
C PHE A 91 2.54 -0.26 -5.06
N THR A 92 2.13 -1.51 -5.18
CA THR A 92 2.27 -2.49 -4.10
C THR A 92 2.11 -3.90 -4.63
N ASP A 93 2.72 -4.87 -3.96
CA ASP A 93 2.42 -6.29 -4.07
C ASP A 93 1.18 -6.69 -3.24
N ALA A 94 0.68 -5.84 -2.34
CA ALA A 94 -0.50 -6.14 -1.54
C ALA A 94 -1.78 -6.29 -2.39
N PRO A 95 -2.74 -7.14 -1.96
CA PRO A 95 -4.07 -7.15 -2.56
C PRO A 95 -4.72 -5.76 -2.51
N LEU A 96 -5.53 -5.45 -3.52
CA LEU A 96 -6.12 -4.12 -3.69
C LEU A 96 -6.97 -3.69 -2.48
N GLU A 97 -7.69 -4.63 -1.88
CA GLU A 97 -8.55 -4.39 -0.71
C GLU A 97 -7.72 -3.88 0.48
N LEU A 98 -6.61 -4.55 0.76
CA LEU A 98 -5.66 -4.15 1.81
C LEU A 98 -5.02 -2.79 1.48
N ALA A 99 -4.63 -2.59 0.22
CA ALA A 99 -4.01 -1.35 -0.22
C ALA A 99 -4.93 -0.12 -0.04
N GLN A 100 -6.21 -0.28 -0.38
CA GLN A 100 -7.21 0.78 -0.24
C GLN A 100 -7.48 1.13 1.23
N VAL A 101 -7.62 0.12 2.10
CA VAL A 101 -7.77 0.33 3.54
C VAL A 101 -6.54 1.03 4.12
N ALA A 102 -5.34 0.56 3.76
CA ALA A 102 -4.09 1.14 4.22
C ALA A 102 -3.97 2.62 3.83
N LEU A 103 -4.26 2.98 2.57
CA LEU A 103 -4.20 4.38 2.11
C LEU A 103 -5.22 5.28 2.81
N ARG A 104 -6.41 4.77 3.11
CA ARG A 104 -7.42 5.50 3.91
C ARG A 104 -6.89 5.73 5.33
N GLN A 105 -6.40 4.68 5.97
CA GLN A 105 -5.86 4.72 7.34
C GLN A 105 -4.64 5.63 7.47
N LEU A 106 -3.76 5.66 6.47
CA LEU A 106 -2.57 6.52 6.42
C LEU A 106 -2.89 7.97 6.02
N GLY A 107 -4.14 8.29 5.68
CA GLY A 107 -4.54 9.63 5.23
C GLY A 107 -3.99 10.03 3.85
N ALA A 108 -3.49 9.05 3.09
CA ALA A 108 -2.85 9.26 1.79
C ALA A 108 -3.85 9.16 0.61
N ALA A 109 -4.99 8.48 0.79
CA ALA A 109 -5.94 8.16 -0.28
C ALA A 109 -6.33 9.36 -1.16
N ARG A 110 -6.53 10.56 -0.58
CA ARG A 110 -6.94 11.77 -1.32
C ARG A 110 -5.86 12.34 -2.25
N ARG A 111 -4.63 11.88 -2.13
CA ARG A 111 -3.45 12.40 -2.86
C ARG A 111 -2.94 11.42 -3.92
N VAL A 112 -3.46 10.20 -3.90
CA VAL A 112 -3.09 9.12 -4.82
C VAL A 112 -4.02 9.15 -6.02
N GLU A 113 -3.45 9.22 -7.22
CA GLU A 113 -4.23 9.23 -8.47
C GLU A 113 -4.74 7.82 -8.81
N ARG A 114 -3.92 6.81 -8.57
CA ARG A 114 -4.26 5.39 -8.76
C ARG A 114 -3.32 4.47 -7.99
N ILE A 115 -3.76 3.23 -7.80
CA ILE A 115 -2.99 2.13 -7.22
C ILE A 115 -2.63 1.16 -8.35
N GLU A 116 -1.38 0.72 -8.40
CA GLU A 116 -0.89 -0.30 -9.33
C GLU A 116 -0.34 -1.52 -8.58
N THR A 117 -0.52 -2.71 -9.12
CA THR A 117 -0.02 -3.97 -8.52
C THR A 117 1.45 -4.27 -8.85
N ARG A 118 2.10 -3.36 -9.57
CA ARG A 118 3.52 -3.44 -9.94
C ARG A 118 4.10 -2.04 -10.04
N ALA A 119 5.41 -1.92 -9.86
CA ALA A 119 6.10 -0.66 -10.07
C ALA A 119 5.91 -0.16 -11.52
N PRO A 120 5.40 1.05 -11.74
CA PRO A 120 5.29 1.63 -13.08
C PRO A 120 6.64 2.09 -13.61
N GLU A 121 6.70 2.31 -14.93
CA GLU A 121 7.71 3.17 -15.55
C GLU A 121 7.41 4.64 -15.18
N ALA A 122 7.87 5.05 -14.00
CA ALA A 122 7.78 6.43 -13.53
C ALA A 122 9.12 7.14 -13.64
N HIS A 123 9.08 8.48 -13.78
CA HIS A 123 10.29 9.30 -13.77
C HIS A 123 11.04 9.21 -12.44
N VAL A 124 10.31 8.99 -11.34
CA VAL A 124 10.85 8.78 -9.99
C VAL A 124 10.11 7.62 -9.35
N VAL A 125 10.86 6.64 -8.84
CA VAL A 125 10.32 5.50 -8.09
C VAL A 125 10.86 5.53 -6.68
N VAL A 126 9.96 5.57 -5.70
CA VAL A 126 10.25 5.58 -4.26
C VAL A 126 9.83 4.25 -3.68
N ARG A 127 10.78 3.52 -3.09
CA ARG A 127 10.56 2.21 -2.46
C ARG A 127 10.62 2.26 -0.95
N THR A 128 11.25 3.29 -0.39
CA THR A 128 11.42 3.41 1.05
C THR A 128 10.93 4.75 1.56
N ARG A 129 10.55 4.79 2.85
CA ARG A 129 10.23 6.05 3.52
C ARG A 129 11.39 7.03 3.47
N GLU A 130 12.62 6.53 3.60
CA GLU A 130 13.81 7.37 3.59
C GLU A 130 14.01 8.06 2.24
N GLU A 131 13.79 7.35 1.13
CA GLU A 131 13.79 7.93 -0.21
C GLU A 131 12.69 9.00 -0.35
N LEU A 132 11.48 8.73 0.15
CA LEU A 132 10.38 9.71 0.11
C LEU A 132 10.76 11.01 0.82
N LEU A 133 11.37 10.91 2.00
CA LEU A 133 11.73 12.08 2.82
C LEU A 133 12.94 12.84 2.26
N ARG A 134 13.76 12.20 1.42
CA ARG A 134 14.89 12.82 0.71
C ARG A 134 14.51 13.45 -0.62
N LEU A 135 13.31 13.20 -1.14
CA LEU A 135 12.89 13.79 -2.41
C LEU A 135 12.78 15.30 -2.28
N GLU A 136 13.78 16.01 -2.80
CA GLU A 136 13.68 17.45 -3.02
C GLU A 136 12.64 17.71 -4.11
N THR A 137 11.66 18.57 -3.79
CA THR A 137 10.69 19.00 -4.80
C THR A 137 11.40 19.96 -5.77
N PRO A 138 11.45 19.68 -7.09
CA PRO A 138 12.06 20.60 -8.04
C PRO A 138 11.20 21.88 -8.07
N GLY A 139 11.73 22.97 -7.52
CA GLY A 139 11.00 24.23 -7.36
C GLY A 139 11.52 25.19 -6.29
N ARG A 140 12.49 24.79 -5.45
CA ARG A 140 13.23 25.70 -4.56
C ARG A 140 14.58 26.09 -5.16
N SER A 141 14.55 26.77 -6.32
CA SER A 141 15.66 27.65 -6.71
C SER A 141 15.12 29.07 -6.61
N ALA A 142 15.52 29.75 -5.53
CA ALA A 142 15.38 31.20 -5.40
C ALA A 142 16.42 31.90 -6.28
#